data_AF-A0A0A3ANM4-F1
#
_entry.id   AF-A0A0A3ANM4-F1
#
_cell.length_a   1.000
_cell.length_b   1.000
_cell.length_c   1.000
_cell.angle_alpha   90.00
_cell.angle_beta   90.00
_cell.angle_gamma   90.00
#
_symmetry.space_group_name_H-M   'P 1'
#
loop_
_entity.id
_entity.type
_entity.pdbx_description
1 polymer ?
#
loop_
_entity_poly.entity_id
_entity_poly.type
_entity_poly.pdbx_seq_one_letter_code
_entity_poly.pdbx_strand_id
1 'polypeptide(L)'
;MIERLYQLFNKGSYRALSFVLAVALMFSIFFNAKKFALELGGPSPLFTLFLIWGTSVLWIHGIGFTIQKNRWKGFFNPLIGYLAALAGFGYIYFS
;
A
#
# COMPACT_ATOMS: atom_id res chain seq x y z
N MET A 1 22.08 1.90 -4.09
CA MET A 1 21.03 1.37 -4.99
C MET A 1 19.63 1.69 -4.50
N ILE A 2 19.28 1.31 -3.26
CA ILE A 2 17.92 1.50 -2.72
C ILE A 2 17.47 2.98 -2.66
N GLU A 3 18.41 3.90 -2.42
CA GLU A 3 18.16 5.34 -2.46
C GLU A 3 17.65 5.79 -3.83
N ARG A 4 18.35 5.40 -4.90
CA ARG A 4 18.00 5.82 -6.27
C ARG A 4 16.62 5.30 -6.65
N LEU A 5 16.33 4.04 -6.34
CA LEU A 5 15.01 3.44 -6.55
C LEU A 5 13.91 4.18 -5.80
N TYR A 6 14.15 4.50 -4.52
CA TYR A 6 13.20 5.27 -3.71
C TYR A 6 12.94 6.66 -4.32
N GLN A 7 13.99 7.37 -4.74
CA GLN A 7 13.86 8.72 -5.31
C GLN A 7 13.16 8.77 -6.67
N LEU A 8 13.20 7.69 -7.47
CA LEU A 8 12.47 7.62 -8.74
C LEU A 8 10.96 7.78 -8.55
N PHE A 9 10.43 7.21 -7.46
CA PHE A 9 9.01 7.25 -7.10
C PHE A 9 8.67 8.37 -6.12
N ASN A 10 9.66 9.05 -5.53
CA ASN A 10 9.47 10.14 -4.57
C ASN A 10 9.24 11.50 -5.24
N LYS A 11 8.33 11.56 -6.22
CA LYS A 11 7.93 12.81 -6.91
C LYS A 11 6.53 13.23 -6.46
N GLY A 12 6.21 14.53 -6.55
CA GLY A 12 4.91 15.07 -6.12
C GLY A 12 3.70 14.34 -6.72
N SER A 13 3.74 14.04 -8.02
CA SER A 13 2.67 13.29 -8.71
C SER A 13 2.47 11.88 -8.16
N TYR A 14 3.56 11.15 -7.91
CA TYR A 14 3.51 9.81 -7.32
C TYR A 14 3.08 9.83 -5.86
N ARG A 15 3.41 10.88 -5.10
CA ARG A 15 2.89 11.07 -3.73
C ARG A 15 1.36 11.28 -3.76
N ALA A 16 0.87 12.15 -4.64
CA ALA A 16 -0.56 12.34 -4.82
C ALA A 16 -1.27 11.04 -5.20
N LEU A 17 -0.68 10.27 -6.14
CA LEU A 17 -1.19 8.94 -6.50
C LEU A 17 -1.23 8.01 -5.28
N SER A 18 -0.16 7.92 -4.49
CA SER A 18 -0.16 7.10 -3.28
C SER A 18 -1.22 7.52 -2.28
N PHE A 19 -1.46 8.82 -2.11
CA PHE A 19 -2.53 9.30 -1.23
C PHE A 19 -3.92 8.86 -1.72
N VAL A 20 -4.20 9.03 -3.02
CA VAL A 20 -5.47 8.57 -3.63
C VAL A 20 -5.63 7.06 -3.46
N LEU A 21 -4.59 6.28 -3.74
CA LEU A 21 -4.63 4.82 -3.59
C LEU A 21 -4.78 4.40 -2.13
N ALA A 22 -4.15 5.08 -1.17
CA ALA A 22 -4.29 4.80 0.25
C ALA A 22 -5.74 4.95 0.70
N VAL A 23 -6.36 6.08 0.34
CA VAL A 23 -7.77 6.38 0.65
C VAL A 23 -8.68 5.36 -0.03
N ALA A 24 -8.52 5.15 -1.33
CA ALA A 24 -9.35 4.22 -2.10
C ALA A 24 -9.26 2.78 -1.56
N LEU A 25 -8.05 2.28 -1.28
CA LEU A 25 -7.85 0.93 -0.78
C LEU A 25 -8.39 0.77 0.64
N MET A 26 -8.18 1.76 1.52
CA MET A 26 -8.75 1.78 2.88
C MET A 26 -10.28 1.70 2.84
N PHE A 27 -10.93 2.56 2.06
CA PHE A 27 -12.39 2.51 1.91
C PHE A 27 -12.85 1.19 1.30
N SER A 28 -12.14 0.67 0.29
CA SER A 28 -12.48 -0.61 -0.34
C SER A 28 -12.44 -1.76 0.65
N ILE A 29 -11.45 -1.83 1.53
CA ILE A 29 -11.34 -2.86 2.58
C ILE A 29 -12.50 -2.72 3.58
N PHE A 30 -12.79 -1.51 4.06
CA PHE A 30 -13.87 -1.29 5.04
C PHE A 30 -15.26 -1.59 4.49
N PHE A 31 -15.56 -1.16 3.26
CA PHE A 31 -16.86 -1.42 2.64
C PHE A 31 -17.03 -2.87 2.16
N ASN A 32 -15.94 -3.63 2.06
CA ASN A 32 -15.97 -5.06 1.74
C ASN A 32 -15.59 -5.93 2.96
N ALA A 33 -15.94 -5.47 4.16
CA ALA A 33 -15.56 -6.13 5.43
C ALA A 33 -15.93 -7.62 5.49
N LYS A 34 -16.96 -8.09 4.77
CA LYS A 34 -17.27 -9.54 4.73
C LYS A 34 -16.11 -10.38 4.19
N LYS A 35 -15.40 -9.90 3.15
CA LYS A 35 -14.23 -10.59 2.58
C LYS A 35 -13.04 -10.64 3.55
N PHE A 36 -12.98 -9.71 4.50
CA PHE A 36 -11.82 -9.55 5.38
C PHE A 36 -12.10 -9.97 6.85
N ALA A 37 -13.33 -9.90 7.34
CA ALA A 37 -13.66 -10.15 8.74
C ALA A 37 -14.09 -11.61 9.01
N LEU A 38 -14.60 -12.32 8.00
CA LEU A 38 -15.21 -13.64 8.17
C LEU A 38 -14.33 -14.79 7.66
N GLU A 39 -13.38 -14.53 6.76
CA GLU A 39 -12.47 -15.52 6.18
C GLU A 39 -11.01 -15.16 6.46
N LEU A 40 -10.52 -15.31 7.70
CA LEU A 40 -9.09 -15.16 8.04
C LEU A 40 -8.40 -13.84 7.58
N GLY A 41 -9.14 -12.81 7.18
CA GLY A 41 -8.56 -11.60 6.58
C GLY A 41 -8.50 -11.55 5.04
N GLY A 42 -9.21 -12.43 4.31
CA GLY A 42 -9.14 -12.53 2.84
C GLY A 42 -8.61 -13.91 2.40
N PRO A 43 -7.89 -14.02 1.27
CA PRO A 43 -7.36 -15.31 0.78
C PRO A 43 -6.45 -16.03 1.79
N SER A 44 -5.76 -15.28 2.65
CA SER A 44 -4.94 -15.79 3.75
C SER A 44 -4.57 -14.65 4.72
N PRO A 45 -4.20 -14.96 5.98
CA PRO A 45 -3.72 -13.94 6.92
C PRO A 45 -2.50 -13.15 6.42
N LEU A 46 -1.60 -13.80 5.66
CA LEU A 46 -0.42 -13.15 5.09
C LEU A 46 -0.82 -12.12 4.01
N PHE A 47 -1.86 -12.41 3.23
CA PHE A 47 -2.39 -11.46 2.26
C PHE A 47 -2.96 -10.21 2.96
N THR A 48 -3.69 -10.40 4.06
CA THR A 48 -4.22 -9.29 4.88
C THR A 48 -3.09 -8.42 5.43
N LEU A 49 -2.06 -9.05 6.02
CA LEU A 49 -0.90 -8.35 6.54
C LEU A 49 -0.17 -7.58 5.44
N PHE A 50 -0.07 -8.16 4.25
CA PHE A 50 0.48 -7.48 3.08
C PHE A 50 -0.36 -6.25 2.67
N LEU A 51 -1.69 -6.34 2.67
CA LEU A 51 -2.55 -5.18 2.38
C LEU A 51 -2.45 -4.09 3.45
N ILE A 52 -2.37 -4.46 4.73
CA ILE A 52 -2.18 -3.50 5.84
C ILE A 52 -0.84 -2.80 5.69
N TRP A 53 0.23 -3.56 5.44
CA TRP A 53 1.57 -3.00 5.22
C TRP A 53 1.59 -2.08 4.01
N GLY A 54 1.07 -2.52 2.87
CA GLY A 54 1.03 -1.73 1.64
C GLY A 54 0.17 -0.47 1.77
N THR A 55 -0.99 -0.56 2.41
CA THR A 55 -1.83 0.62 2.70
C THR A 55 -1.07 1.62 3.58
N SER A 56 -0.34 1.14 4.59
CA SER A 56 0.49 2.01 5.45
C SER A 56 1.63 2.67 4.67
N VAL A 57 2.28 1.93 3.76
CA VAL A 57 3.32 2.45 2.85
C VAL A 57 2.75 3.57 1.96
N LEU A 58 1.55 3.37 1.40
CA LEU A 58 0.87 4.38 0.58
C LEU A 58 0.55 5.65 1.39
N TRP A 59 0.10 5.51 2.64
CA TRP A 59 -0.10 6.65 3.55
C TRP A 59 1.20 7.41 3.80
N ILE A 60 2.26 6.71 4.23
CA ILE A 60 3.57 7.29 4.53
C ILE A 60 4.11 8.06 3.31
N HIS A 61 4.05 7.44 2.13
CA HIS A 61 4.50 8.09 0.91
C HIS A 61 3.59 9.26 0.51
N GLY A 62 2.28 9.08 0.59
CA GLY A 62 1.26 10.04 0.14
C GLY A 62 1.25 11.35 0.93
N ILE A 63 1.45 11.29 2.25
CA ILE A 63 1.58 12.49 3.10
C ILE A 63 2.93 13.23 2.92
N GLY A 64 3.83 12.67 2.10
CA GLY A 64 5.13 13.27 1.83
C GLY A 64 6.17 13.06 2.94
N PHE A 65 5.98 12.04 3.79
CA PHE A 65 6.93 11.71 4.84
C PHE A 65 8.31 11.39 4.25
N THR A 66 9.34 12.07 4.74
CA THR A 66 10.70 11.91 4.22
C THR A 66 11.48 10.92 5.07
N ILE A 67 11.63 9.71 4.55
CA ILE A 67 12.42 8.67 5.21
C ILE A 67 13.92 8.98 5.03
N GLN A 68 14.68 8.99 6.12
CA GLN A 68 16.11 9.30 6.06
C GLN A 68 17.00 8.04 5.92
N LYS A 69 16.73 6.97 6.67
CA LYS A 69 17.60 5.78 6.71
C LYS A 69 17.28 4.78 5.59
N ASN A 70 18.32 4.26 4.92
CA ASN A 70 18.19 3.33 3.80
C ASN A 70 17.38 2.05 4.10
N ARG A 71 17.54 1.47 5.31
CA ARG A 71 16.74 0.31 5.73
C ARG A 71 15.24 0.58 5.70
N TRP A 72 14.84 1.79 6.09
CA TRP A 72 13.43 2.20 6.10
C TRP A 72 12.94 2.56 4.70
N LYS A 73 13.82 3.07 3.81
CA LYS A 73 13.46 3.28 2.40
C LYS A 73 13.19 1.97 1.67
N GLY A 74 13.86 0.89 2.06
CA GLY A 74 13.55 -0.45 1.57
C GLY A 74 12.22 -0.97 2.12
N PHE A 75 12.05 -0.93 3.45
CA PHE A 75 10.85 -1.44 4.11
C PHE A 75 9.57 -0.66 3.78
N PHE A 76 9.68 0.64 3.51
CA PHE A 76 8.56 1.51 3.14
C PHE A 76 8.70 2.04 1.71
N ASN A 77 9.20 1.20 0.80
CA ASN A 77 9.32 1.57 -0.60
C ASN A 77 7.92 1.71 -1.24
N PRO A 78 7.58 2.82 -1.91
CA PRO A 78 6.27 3.03 -2.54
C PRO A 78 5.80 1.90 -3.47
N LEU A 79 6.74 1.17 -4.09
CA LEU A 79 6.44 -0.01 -4.92
C LEU A 79 5.66 -1.09 -4.16
N ILE A 80 5.97 -1.31 -2.87
CA ILE A 80 5.25 -2.27 -2.02
C ILE A 80 3.78 -1.84 -1.89
N GLY A 81 3.55 -0.54 -1.70
CA GLY A 81 2.21 0.04 -1.65
C GLY A 81 1.45 -0.14 -2.96
N TYR A 82 2.08 0.09 -4.11
CA TYR A 82 1.43 -0.10 -5.41
C TYR A 82 1.10 -1.57 -5.69
N LEU A 83 2.00 -2.50 -5.36
CA LEU A 83 1.73 -3.94 -5.50
C LEU A 83 0.56 -4.37 -4.61
N ALA A 84 0.49 -3.86 -3.37
CA ALA A 84 -0.62 -4.11 -2.48
C ALA A 84 -1.94 -3.51 -3.00
N ALA A 85 -1.92 -2.30 -3.57
CA ALA A 85 -3.11 -1.71 -4.18
C ALA A 85 -3.62 -2.55 -5.36
N LEU A 86 -2.72 -2.97 -6.26
CA LEU A 86 -3.09 -3.83 -7.39
C LEU A 86 -3.67 -5.16 -6.92
N ALA A 87 -3.01 -5.82 -5.96
CA ALA A 87 -3.49 -7.09 -5.41
C ALA A 87 -4.83 -6.93 -4.68
N GLY A 88 -4.97 -5.87 -3.88
CA GLY A 88 -6.17 -5.57 -3.11
C GLY A 88 -7.37 -5.25 -4.01
N PHE A 89 -7.21 -4.36 -4.98
CA PHE A 89 -8.28 -4.06 -5.93
C PHE A 89 -8.60 -5.25 -6.82
N GLY A 90 -7.58 -6.02 -7.24
CA GLY A 90 -7.75 -7.29 -7.94
C GLY A 90 -8.68 -8.24 -7.18
N TYR A 91 -8.36 -8.51 -5.92
CA TYR A 91 -9.15 -9.40 -5.08
C TYR A 91 -10.54 -8.85 -4.71
N ILE A 92 -10.63 -7.55 -4.43
CA ILE A 92 -11.92 -6.97 -4.01
C ILE A 92 -12.92 -6.94 -5.17
N TYR A 93 -12.49 -6.62 -6.38
CA TYR A 93 -13.39 -6.34 -7.50
C TYR A 93 -13.42 -7.42 -8.60
N PHE A 94 -12.45 -8.34 -8.64
CA PHE A 94 -12.35 -9.34 -9.72
C PHE A 94 -12.32 -10.80 -9.25
N SER A 95 -12.42 -11.07 -7.95
CA SER A 95 -12.64 -12.42 -7.39
C SER A 95 -13.88 -12.45 -6.51
#